data_AF-A0A348WP13-F1
#
_entry.id   AF-A0A348WP13-F1
#
_cell.length_a   1.000
_cell.length_b   1.000
_cell.length_c   1.000
_cell.angle_alpha   90.00
_cell.angle_beta   90.00
_cell.angle_gamma   90.00
#
_symmetry.space_group_name_H-M   'P 1'
#
loop_
_entity.id
_entity.type
_entity.pdbx_description
1 polymer ?
#
loop_
_entity_poly.entity_id
_entity_poly.type
_entity_poly.pdbx_seq_one_letter_code
_entity_poly.pdbx_strand_id
1 'polypeptide(L)'
;AQQRLAIANHAFRVTEHPGFELKGDHYDDDFKALKSYLGSLGASVPTLYKQYSDLCEQGGVQFLEFGVDPDFSDSIDGLVLVDIHRLKARKRKRYLGVGA
;
A
#
# COMPACT_ATOMS: atom_id res chain seq x y z
N ALA A 1 0.79 20.69 6.90
CA ALA A 1 1.79 20.13 5.97
C ALA A 1 2.09 18.71 6.41
N GLN A 2 1.96 17.72 5.53
CA GLN A 2 2.30 16.33 5.83
C GLN A 2 3.84 16.24 5.86
N GLN A 3 4.42 15.87 7.00
CA GLN A 3 5.88 15.79 7.16
C GLN A 3 6.42 14.68 6.25
N ARG A 4 7.53 14.94 5.54
CA ARG A 4 8.20 13.90 4.75
C ARG A 4 8.92 12.95 5.69
N LEU A 5 8.39 11.73 5.83
CA LEU A 5 8.88 10.72 6.79
C LEU A 5 9.96 9.80 6.20
N ALA A 6 10.06 9.72 4.87
CA ALA A 6 11.04 8.87 4.18
C ALA A 6 11.48 9.46 2.83
N ILE A 7 12.66 9.05 2.38
CA ILE A 7 13.25 9.35 1.08
C ILE A 7 13.93 8.08 0.57
N ALA A 8 13.61 7.64 -0.64
CA ALA A 8 14.26 6.50 -1.27
C ALA A 8 15.60 6.93 -1.87
N ASN A 9 16.61 6.05 -1.80
CA ASN A 9 17.91 6.28 -2.43
C ASN A 9 17.79 6.40 -3.95
N HIS A 10 16.94 5.55 -4.55
CA HIS A 10 16.58 5.57 -5.96
C HIS A 10 15.04 5.62 -6.05
N ALA A 11 14.46 6.81 -6.05
CA ALA A 11 13.01 6.97 -6.04
C ALA A 11 12.36 6.42 -7.31
N PHE A 12 11.35 5.57 -7.15
CA PHE A 12 10.49 5.16 -8.26
C PHE A 12 9.70 6.37 -8.76
N ARG A 13 9.77 6.65 -10.06
CA ARG A 13 9.06 7.76 -10.68
C ARG A 13 7.87 7.22 -11.46
N VAL A 14 6.68 7.56 -11.00
CA VAL A 14 5.45 7.31 -11.75
C VAL A 14 5.51 8.14 -13.02
N THR A 15 5.59 7.48 -14.17
CA THR A 15 5.30 8.11 -15.46
C THR A 15 3.79 8.30 -15.55
N GLU A 16 3.35 9.49 -15.98
CA GLU A 16 1.93 9.78 -16.15
C GLU A 16 1.26 8.66 -16.96
N HIS A 17 0.27 7.99 -16.35
CA HIS A 17 -0.57 7.05 -17.05
C HIS A 17 -1.91 7.73 -17.31
N PRO A 18 -2.17 8.26 -18.51
CA PRO A 18 -3.46 8.84 -18.82
C PRO A 18 -4.56 7.78 -18.71
N GLY A 19 -5.71 8.14 -18.13
CA GLY A 19 -6.97 7.40 -18.30
C GLY A 19 -7.52 6.61 -17.10
N PHE A 20 -6.88 6.61 -15.93
CA PHE A 20 -7.44 5.99 -14.72
C PHE A 20 -7.24 6.88 -13.48
N GLU A 21 -8.32 7.14 -12.75
CA GLU A 21 -8.32 7.96 -11.54
C GLU A 21 -9.24 7.33 -10.48
N LEU A 22 -8.82 7.42 -9.22
CA LEU A 22 -9.62 7.03 -8.05
C LEU A 22 -10.17 8.30 -7.40
N LYS A 23 -11.45 8.29 -7.03
CA LYS A 23 -12.10 9.49 -6.47
C LYS A 23 -11.83 9.67 -4.98
N GLY A 24 -11.68 8.57 -4.25
CA GLY A 24 -11.46 8.55 -2.80
C GLY A 24 -12.74 8.66 -1.96
N ASP A 25 -13.92 8.77 -2.60
CA ASP A 25 -15.20 8.98 -1.91
C ASP A 25 -15.75 7.69 -1.28
N HIS A 26 -15.68 6.58 -2.05
CA HIS A 26 -16.28 5.30 -1.68
C HIS A 26 -15.32 4.15 -2.01
N TYR A 27 -14.77 3.53 -0.94
CA TYR A 27 -13.79 2.45 -1.05
C TYR A 27 -14.25 1.31 -1.97
N ASP A 28 -15.50 0.85 -1.84
CA ASP A 28 -15.98 -0.30 -2.61
C ASP A 28 -16.06 -0.02 -4.11
N ASP A 29 -16.39 1.22 -4.48
CA ASP A 29 -16.52 1.60 -5.88
C ASP A 29 -15.15 1.87 -6.51
N ASP A 30 -14.27 2.57 -5.80
CA ASP A 30 -12.87 2.76 -6.21
C ASP A 30 -12.14 1.41 -6.33
N PHE A 31 -12.40 0.47 -5.42
CA PHE A 31 -11.78 -0.85 -5.47
C PHE A 31 -12.31 -1.72 -6.62
N LYS A 32 -13.59 -1.58 -6.98
CA LYS A 32 -14.13 -2.21 -8.21
C LYS A 32 -13.49 -1.60 -9.46
N ALA A 33 -13.38 -0.27 -9.54
CA ALA A 33 -12.75 0.42 -10.65
C ALA A 33 -11.28 -0.01 -10.82
N LEU A 34 -10.51 -0.05 -9.72
CA LEU A 34 -9.12 -0.52 -9.72
C LEU A 34 -8.99 -1.95 -10.23
N LYS A 35 -9.83 -2.88 -9.75
CA LYS A 35 -9.80 -4.27 -10.22
C LYS A 35 -10.12 -4.37 -11.71
N SER A 36 -11.10 -3.61 -12.19
CA SER A 36 -11.48 -3.59 -13.61
C SER A 36 -10.32 -3.09 -14.48
N TYR A 37 -9.70 -1.98 -14.07
CA TYR A 37 -8.56 -1.39 -14.76
C TYR A 37 -7.34 -2.32 -14.77
N LEU A 38 -6.96 -2.91 -13.64
CA LEU A 38 -5.88 -3.89 -13.63
C LEU A 38 -6.21 -5.11 -14.49
N GLY A 39 -7.48 -5.54 -14.49
CA GLY A 39 -7.95 -6.63 -15.34
C GLY A 39 -7.80 -6.36 -16.84
N SER A 40 -8.03 -5.12 -17.29
CA SER A 40 -7.80 -4.75 -18.70
C SER A 40 -6.32 -4.75 -19.09
N LEU A 41 -5.41 -4.66 -18.11
CA LEU A 41 -3.96 -4.80 -18.28
C LEU A 41 -3.48 -6.25 -18.12
N GLY A 42 -4.38 -7.22 -17.91
CA GLY A 42 -4.00 -8.61 -17.61
C GLY A 42 -3.37 -8.78 -16.22
N ALA A 43 -3.53 -7.80 -15.34
CA ALA A 43 -2.97 -7.77 -13.99
C ALA A 43 -4.06 -7.96 -12.92
N SER A 44 -3.62 -8.17 -11.69
CA SER A 44 -4.50 -8.23 -10.52
C SER A 44 -3.94 -7.39 -9.39
N VAL A 45 -4.77 -7.03 -8.42
CA VAL A 45 -4.30 -6.31 -7.22
C VAL A 45 -3.26 -7.17 -6.51
N PRO A 46 -2.02 -6.67 -6.31
CA PRO A 46 -0.98 -7.45 -5.65
C PRO A 46 -1.42 -7.91 -4.26
N THR A 47 -1.24 -9.20 -3.98
CA THR A 47 -1.69 -9.80 -2.72
C THR A 47 -1.06 -9.12 -1.51
N LEU A 48 0.24 -8.81 -1.57
CA LEU A 48 0.95 -8.12 -0.49
C LEU A 48 0.36 -6.75 -0.21
N TYR A 49 -0.01 -5.99 -1.24
CA TYR A 49 -0.62 -4.67 -1.07
C TYR A 49 -1.91 -4.76 -0.25
N LYS A 50 -2.78 -5.71 -0.61
CA LYS A 50 -4.03 -5.99 0.14
C LYS A 50 -3.75 -6.48 1.55
N GLN A 51 -2.74 -7.33 1.73
CA GLN A 51 -2.39 -7.88 3.04
C GLN A 51 -1.89 -6.80 3.99
N TYR A 52 -1.05 -5.87 3.51
CA TYR A 52 -0.53 -4.77 4.31
C TYR A 52 -1.63 -3.76 4.65
N SER A 53 -2.46 -3.36 3.68
CA SER A 53 -3.56 -2.41 3.95
C SER A 53 -4.60 -2.95 4.94
N ASP A 54 -4.77 -4.28 5.03
CA ASP A 54 -5.75 -4.94 5.91
C ASP A 54 -5.21 -5.26 7.32
N LEU A 55 -3.98 -4.85 7.66
CA LEU A 55 -3.40 -5.09 9.00
C LEU A 55 -4.10 -4.27 10.09
N CYS A 56 -4.45 -3.03 9.78
CA CYS A 56 -4.93 -2.05 10.75
C CYS A 56 -6.33 -1.54 10.39
N GLU A 57 -6.97 -0.89 11.36
CA GLU A 57 -8.09 0.00 11.09
C GLU A 57 -7.64 1.19 10.21
N GLN A 58 -8.60 1.86 9.56
CA GLN A 58 -8.34 2.92 8.57
C GLN A 58 -7.32 3.97 9.06
N GLY A 59 -6.23 4.16 8.32
CA GLY A 59 -5.17 5.13 8.67
C GLY A 59 -4.08 4.59 9.60
N GLY A 60 -4.15 3.32 10.01
CA GLY A 60 -3.06 2.64 10.72
C GLY A 60 -1.97 2.07 9.82
N VAL A 61 -2.07 2.27 8.51
CA VAL A 61 -1.08 1.88 7.50
C VAL A 61 -0.87 3.06 6.57
N GLN A 62 0.39 3.40 6.30
CA GLN A 62 0.78 4.44 5.35
C GLN A 62 1.92 3.91 4.48
N PHE A 63 1.76 4.03 3.16
CA PHE A 63 2.87 3.81 2.22
C PHE A 63 3.61 5.14 2.10
N LEU A 64 4.89 5.17 2.49
CA LEU A 64 5.63 6.41 2.62
C LEU A 64 6.41 6.77 1.36
N GLU A 65 7.04 5.80 0.73
CA GLU A 65 7.92 6.01 -0.43
C GLU A 65 8.11 4.69 -1.18
N PHE A 66 8.32 4.77 -2.49
CA PHE A 66 8.66 3.62 -3.33
C PHE A 66 10.05 3.82 -3.96
N GLY A 67 10.84 2.75 -3.97
CA GLY A 67 12.20 2.73 -4.50
C GLY A 67 12.33 1.79 -5.69
N VAL A 68 13.46 1.93 -6.39
CA VAL A 68 13.99 0.93 -7.32
C VAL A 68 15.29 0.41 -6.73
N ASP A 69 15.46 -0.91 -6.66
CA ASP A 69 16.70 -1.54 -6.17
C ASP A 69 17.53 -2.07 -7.35
N PRO A 70 18.63 -1.39 -7.74
CA PRO A 70 19.50 -1.83 -8.83
C PRO A 70 20.25 -3.13 -8.51
N ASP A 71 20.51 -3.39 -7.23
CA ASP A 71 21.19 -4.62 -6.79
C ASP A 71 20.24 -5.82 -6.76
N PHE A 72 18.92 -5.57 -6.91
CA PHE A 72 17.87 -6.58 -7.00
C PHE A 72 17.06 -6.46 -8.31
N SER A 73 17.77 -6.46 -9.46
CA SER A 73 17.17 -6.51 -10.81
C SER A 73 16.17 -5.38 -11.10
N ASP A 74 16.48 -4.16 -10.65
CA ASP A 74 15.61 -2.98 -10.76
C ASP A 74 14.19 -3.23 -10.21
N SER A 75 14.07 -4.08 -9.18
CA SER A 75 12.78 -4.34 -8.55
C SER A 75 12.23 -3.08 -7.89
N ILE A 76 10.89 -2.96 -7.85
CA ILE A 76 10.20 -1.88 -7.15
C ILE A 76 9.84 -2.37 -5.74
N ASP A 77 10.28 -1.64 -4.73
CA ASP A 77 9.94 -1.88 -3.33
C ASP A 77 9.23 -0.66 -2.70
N GLY A 78 8.62 -0.86 -1.53
CA GLY A 78 7.86 0.18 -0.86
C GLY A 78 8.05 0.14 0.65
N LEU A 79 8.26 1.32 1.25
CA LEU A 79 8.32 1.47 2.70
C LEU A 79 6.91 1.68 3.27
N VAL A 80 6.51 0.77 4.16
CA VAL A 80 5.20 0.81 4.83
C VAL A 80 5.39 1.15 6.30
N LEU A 81 4.75 2.23 6.75
CA LEU A 81 4.61 2.57 8.16
C LEU A 81 3.32 1.96 8.72
N VAL A 82 3.44 1.19 9.80
CA VAL A 82 2.33 0.51 10.44
C VAL A 82 2.21 0.98 11.89
N ASP A 83 1.03 1.47 12.26
CA ASP A 83 0.69 1.78 13.64
C ASP A 83 0.19 0.52 14.35
N ILE A 84 1.04 -0.07 15.20
CA ILE A 84 0.73 -1.27 15.95
C ILE A 84 -0.43 -1.09 16.94
N HIS A 85 -0.72 0.15 17.37
CA HIS A 85 -1.86 0.42 18.24
C HIS A 85 -3.19 0.27 17.50
N ARG A 86 -3.17 0.38 16.17
CA ARG A 86 -4.35 0.32 15.31
C ARG A 86 -4.54 -1.01 14.60
N LEU A 87 -3.75 -2.03 14.93
CA LEU A 87 -3.95 -3.39 14.42
C LEU A 87 -5.35 -3.89 14.71
N LYS A 88 -5.99 -4.51 13.71
CA LYS A 88 -7.27 -5.20 13.89
C LYS A 88 -7.14 -6.28 14.96
N ALA A 89 -8.19 -6.52 15.77
CA ALA A 89 -8.14 -7.43 16.92
C ALA A 89 -7.57 -8.83 16.59
N ARG A 90 -7.98 -9.41 15.46
CA ARG A 90 -7.46 -10.71 14.99
C ARG A 90 -5.97 -10.67 14.66
N LYS A 91 -5.48 -9.58 14.06
CA LYS A 91 -4.07 -9.40 13.69
C LYS A 91 -3.21 -9.13 14.93
N ARG A 92 -3.69 -8.28 15.85
CA ARG A 92 -3.06 -8.03 17.16
C ARG A 92 -2.87 -9.34 17.93
N LYS A 93 -3.92 -10.13 18.11
CA LYS A 93 -3.84 -11.42 18.80
C LYS A 93 -2.84 -12.38 18.15
N ARG A 94 -2.79 -12.42 16.81
CA ARG A 94 -1.89 -13.29 16.05
C ARG A 94 -0.42 -12.90 16.20
N TYR A 95 -0.10 -11.60 16.19
CA TYR A 95 1.29 -11.12 16.12
C TYR A 95 1.87 -10.65 17.45
N LEU A 96 1.04 -10.13 18.36
CA LEU A 96 1.48 -9.58 19.66
C LEU A 96 1.09 -10.46 20.86
N GLY A 97 0.28 -11.51 20.65
CA GLY A 97 -0.20 -12.38 21.72
C GLY A 97 -1.29 -11.74 22.60
N VAL A 98 -1.54 -12.31 23.77
CA VAL A 98 -2.62 -11.91 24.70
C VAL A 98 -2.11 -10.93 25.79
N GLY A 99 -0.81 -10.59 25.79
CA GLY A 99 -0.17 -9.83 26.87
C GLY A 99 0.31 -8.41 26.50
N ALA A 100 -0.14 -7.85 25.38
CA ALA A 100 0.25 -6.52 24.91
C ALA A 100 -0.91 -5.52 24.95
#